data_AF-A0A954KHH8-F1
#
_entry.id   AF-A0A954KHH8-F1
#
_cell.length_a   1.000
_cell.length_b   1.000
_cell.length_c   1.000
_cell.angle_alpha   90.00
_cell.angle_beta   90.00
_cell.angle_gamma   90.00
#
_symmetry.space_group_name_H-M   'P 1'
#
loop_
_entity.id
_entity.type
_entity.pdbx_description
1 polymer ?
#
loop_
_entity_poly.entity_id
_entity_poly.type
_entity_poly.pdbx_seq_one_letter_code
_entity_poly.pdbx_strand_id
1 'polypeptide(L)'
;MTYTLLVMLIGVTVVVGGILWLRLHAFLALILASFVVAALTPASALNRFFVGTSGFPVLRQLDDQTFLIETKGSNYEVGDRLVLIGLNPTSNSYDELGRVQIASLEDDETGFPVARLEDETSFRGTEEMAKLRVVPRDSFKAAIKQSETGIGSRVASGFGNACLKIGIIIAMAGIIGKCLLDSGAADRIVRSTLNMFGEGAAPVAFAASGFLLGVPVFFDTVFFLMIPLGKALHVRTKRSYLLYVLTIVCGATMAHSLVPPTPGPLAVSEELGINLGLM
;
A
#
# COMPACT_ATOMS: atom_id res chain seq x y z
N MET A 1 -2.67 18.54 8.28
CA MET A 1 -3.55 17.35 8.36
C MET A 1 -4.89 17.57 7.65
N THR A 2 -5.55 18.72 7.84
CA THR A 2 -6.84 19.06 7.22
C THR A 2 -6.85 18.95 5.69
N TYR A 3 -5.78 19.40 5.04
CA TYR A 3 -5.66 19.35 3.58
C TYR A 3 -5.62 17.91 3.03
N THR A 4 -4.87 17.02 3.68
CA THR A 4 -4.73 15.62 3.25
C THR A 4 -6.06 14.87 3.34
N LEU A 5 -6.81 15.08 4.44
CA LEU A 5 -8.14 14.47 4.60
C LEU A 5 -9.13 14.95 3.54
N LEU A 6 -9.07 16.23 3.17
CA LEU A 6 -9.92 16.79 2.14
C LEU A 6 -9.62 16.18 0.76
N VAL A 7 -8.34 16.07 0.39
CA VAL A 7 -7.93 15.43 -0.88
C VAL A 7 -8.36 13.96 -0.92
N MET A 8 -8.24 13.24 0.20
CA MET A 8 -8.70 11.85 0.30
C MET A 8 -10.22 11.74 0.10
N LEU A 9 -10.99 12.62 0.75
CA LEU A 9 -12.45 12.63 0.65
C LEU A 9 -12.91 12.95 -0.79
N ILE A 10 -12.24 13.89 -1.46
CA ILE A 10 -12.49 14.17 -2.87
C ILE A 10 -12.21 12.92 -3.72
N GLY A 11 -11.06 12.26 -3.52
CA GLY A 11 -10.72 11.03 -4.23
C GLY A 11 -11.81 9.96 -4.09
N VAL A 12 -12.25 9.69 -2.86
CA VAL A 12 -13.33 8.72 -2.58
C VAL A 12 -14.64 9.15 -3.26
N THR A 13 -14.98 10.43 -3.19
CA THR A 13 -16.21 10.97 -3.81
C THR A 13 -16.18 10.81 -5.32
N VAL A 14 -15.03 11.03 -5.97
CA VAL A 14 -14.85 10.84 -7.41
C VAL A 14 -15.01 9.37 -7.79
N VAL A 15 -14.43 8.44 -7.02
CA VAL A 15 -14.57 7.00 -7.27
C VAL A 15 -16.03 6.56 -7.12
N VAL A 16 -16.65 6.86 -5.98
CA VAL A 16 -18.01 6.43 -5.66
C VAL A 16 -19.03 7.08 -6.60
N GLY A 17 -18.92 8.39 -6.83
CA GLY A 17 -19.78 9.12 -7.76
C GLY A 17 -19.59 8.65 -9.21
N GLY A 18 -18.35 8.35 -9.61
CA GLY A 18 -18.04 7.82 -10.93
C GLY A 18 -18.70 6.46 -11.18
N ILE A 19 -18.63 5.55 -10.21
CA ILE A 19 -19.21 4.20 -10.33
C ILE A 19 -20.73 4.24 -10.23
N LEU A 20 -21.29 4.93 -9.23
CA LEU A 20 -22.73 4.88 -8.95
C LEU A 20 -23.56 5.79 -9.85
N TRP A 21 -23.11 7.02 -10.10
CA TRP A 21 -23.89 8.02 -10.84
C TRP A 21 -23.58 7.96 -12.33
N LEU A 22 -22.30 8.02 -12.69
CA LEU A 22 -21.88 8.05 -14.09
C LEU A 22 -21.77 6.67 -14.73
N ARG A 23 -21.98 5.59 -13.94
CA ARG A 23 -21.85 4.19 -14.38
C ARG A 23 -20.51 3.90 -15.08
N LEU A 24 -19.45 4.56 -14.63
CA LEU A 24 -18.10 4.33 -15.13
C LEU A 24 -17.61 2.95 -14.70
N HIS A 25 -16.85 2.30 -15.57
CA HIS A 25 -16.12 1.09 -15.20
C HIS A 25 -15.16 1.41 -14.06
N ALA A 26 -15.07 0.54 -13.05
CA ALA A 26 -14.31 0.77 -11.82
C ALA A 26 -12.85 1.19 -12.09
N PHE A 27 -12.20 0.53 -13.06
CA PHE A 27 -10.84 0.87 -13.48
C PHE A 27 -10.70 2.32 -13.95
N LEU A 28 -11.65 2.83 -14.75
CA LEU A 28 -11.59 4.19 -15.27
C LEU A 28 -11.89 5.22 -14.17
N ALA A 29 -12.83 4.91 -13.27
CA ALA A 29 -13.12 5.75 -12.12
C ALA A 29 -11.91 5.90 -11.18
N LEU A 30 -11.16 4.80 -10.96
CA LEU A 30 -9.92 4.81 -10.16
C LEU A 30 -8.81 5.63 -10.81
N ILE A 31 -8.62 5.52 -12.13
CA ILE A 31 -7.65 6.35 -12.86
C ILE A 31 -8.04 7.83 -12.78
N LEU A 32 -9.30 8.17 -13.01
CA LEU A 32 -9.75 9.55 -12.94
C LEU A 32 -9.53 10.12 -11.54
N ALA A 33 -9.86 9.37 -10.49
CA ALA A 33 -9.61 9.76 -9.12
C ALA A 33 -8.12 9.96 -8.82
N SER A 34 -7.23 9.11 -9.35
CA SER A 34 -5.78 9.25 -9.13
C SER A 34 -5.23 10.53 -9.78
N PHE A 35 -5.70 10.90 -10.98
CA PHE A 35 -5.36 12.18 -11.61
C PHE A 35 -5.89 13.38 -10.84
N VAL A 36 -7.14 13.33 -10.37
CA VAL A 36 -7.74 14.40 -9.56
C VAL A 36 -6.96 14.59 -8.26
N VAL A 37 -6.67 13.50 -7.55
CA VAL A 37 -5.88 13.53 -6.31
C VAL A 37 -4.47 14.06 -6.58
N ALA A 38 -3.80 13.59 -7.64
CA ALA A 38 -2.46 14.03 -7.98
C ALA A 38 -2.40 15.52 -8.35
N ALA A 39 -3.41 16.04 -9.05
CA ALA A 39 -3.56 17.46 -9.38
C ALA A 39 -3.82 18.32 -8.14
N LEU A 40 -4.63 17.80 -7.19
CA LEU A 40 -4.93 18.46 -5.92
C LEU A 40 -3.84 18.26 -4.86
N THR A 41 -2.75 17.54 -5.12
CA THR A 41 -1.68 17.36 -4.14
C THR A 41 -0.61 18.43 -4.32
N PRO A 42 -0.38 19.33 -3.34
CA PRO A 42 0.57 20.43 -3.46
C PRO A 42 2.01 19.93 -3.35
N ALA A 43 2.92 20.63 -4.02
CA ALA A 43 4.34 20.28 -4.05
C ALA A 43 4.98 20.25 -2.64
N SER A 44 4.52 21.10 -1.72
CA SER A 44 4.98 21.13 -0.32
C SER A 44 4.66 19.82 0.43
N ALA A 45 3.49 19.21 0.18
CA ALA A 45 3.12 17.94 0.79
C ALA A 45 3.96 16.78 0.24
N LEU A 46 4.30 16.81 -1.05
CA LEU A 46 5.19 15.82 -1.68
C LEU A 46 6.61 15.94 -1.14
N ASN A 47 7.15 17.16 -1.08
CA ASN A 47 8.48 17.40 -0.52
C ASN A 47 8.56 16.85 0.91
N ARG A 48 7.55 17.14 1.74
CA ARG A 48 7.45 16.62 3.10
C ARG A 48 7.41 15.08 3.17
N PHE A 49 6.73 14.42 2.23
CA PHE A 49 6.67 12.97 2.16
C PHE A 49 8.02 12.36 1.75
N PHE A 50 8.64 12.83 0.67
CA PHE A 50 9.91 12.28 0.18
C PHE A 50 11.06 12.51 1.17
N VAL A 51 11.12 13.69 1.76
CA VAL A 51 12.04 14.01 2.86
C VAL A 51 11.69 13.23 4.13
N GLY A 52 10.40 13.00 4.35
CA GLY A 52 9.82 12.14 5.39
C GLY A 52 10.36 10.70 5.35
N THR A 53 10.44 10.15 4.15
CA THR A 53 10.84 8.75 3.92
C THR A 53 12.36 8.58 3.81
N SER A 54 13.09 9.61 3.38
CA SER A 54 14.55 9.55 3.16
C SER A 54 15.40 10.20 4.25
N GLY A 55 14.78 10.95 5.16
CA GLY A 55 15.48 11.69 6.21
C GLY A 55 15.53 10.98 7.54
N PHE A 56 16.70 11.00 8.16
CA PHE A 56 16.93 10.53 9.52
C PHE A 56 16.58 11.62 10.52
N PRO A 57 15.88 11.30 11.61
CA PRO A 57 15.62 12.26 12.66
C PRO A 57 16.92 12.61 13.39
N VAL A 58 17.07 13.90 13.71
CA VAL A 58 18.09 14.35 14.66
C VAL A 58 17.57 14.06 16.07
N LEU A 59 18.29 13.24 16.82
CA LEU A 59 17.90 12.81 18.17
C LEU A 59 18.27 13.86 19.21
N ARG A 60 19.47 14.42 19.09
CA ARG A 60 20.01 15.38 20.06
C ARG A 60 21.14 16.20 19.44
N GLN A 61 21.25 17.46 19.85
CA GLN A 61 22.44 18.26 19.58
C GLN A 61 23.42 18.11 20.76
N LEU A 62 24.67 17.74 20.47
CA LEU A 62 25.74 17.63 21.48
C LEU A 62 26.44 18.98 21.67
N ASP A 63 26.75 19.67 20.57
CA ASP A 63 27.43 20.97 20.53
C ASP A 63 26.84 21.87 19.43
N ASP A 64 27.25 23.14 19.34
CA ASP A 64 26.86 24.10 18.29
C ASP A 64 27.14 23.61 16.84
N GLN A 65 27.92 22.53 16.68
CA GLN A 65 28.30 21.93 15.39
C GLN A 65 28.01 20.42 15.26
N THR A 66 27.54 19.76 16.32
CA THR A 66 27.50 18.29 16.39
C THR A 66 26.12 17.77 16.75
N PHE A 67 25.61 16.82 15.96
CA PHE A 67 24.27 16.24 16.12
C PHE A 67 24.33 14.71 16.18
N LEU A 68 23.58 14.11 17.10
CA LEU A 68 23.26 12.69 17.10
C LEU A 68 22.11 12.41 16.14
N ILE A 69 22.31 11.44 15.25
CA ILE A 69 21.34 11.05 14.23
C ILE A 69 21.00 9.56 14.35
N GLU A 70 19.74 9.20 14.07
CA GLU A 70 19.32 7.79 14.05
C GLU A 70 19.41 7.22 12.62
N THR A 71 20.53 6.62 12.24
CA THR A 71 20.65 5.94 10.93
C THR A 71 20.22 4.49 11.05
N LYS A 72 18.92 4.24 11.26
CA LYS A 72 18.39 2.87 11.31
C LYS A 72 18.69 2.14 9.99
N GLY A 73 19.56 1.12 10.05
CA GLY A 73 19.73 0.11 8.99
C GLY A 73 20.37 0.58 7.68
N SER A 74 21.12 1.68 7.69
CA SER A 74 21.74 2.24 6.47
C SER A 74 23.28 2.18 6.54
N ASN A 75 23.90 1.62 5.49
CA ASN A 75 25.36 1.55 5.31
C ASN A 75 25.91 2.93 4.95
N TYR A 76 26.08 3.80 5.94
CA TYR A 76 26.83 5.03 5.76
C TYR A 76 28.24 4.88 6.31
N GLU A 77 29.19 5.54 5.67
CA GLU A 77 30.59 5.55 6.08
C GLU A 77 30.96 6.89 6.73
N VAL A 78 31.97 6.86 7.60
CA VAL A 78 32.55 8.09 8.14
C VAL A 78 33.06 8.94 6.98
N GLY A 79 32.62 10.18 6.90
CA GLY A 79 32.94 11.08 5.79
C GLY A 79 31.81 11.29 4.78
N ASP A 80 30.69 10.57 4.87
CA ASP A 80 29.54 10.79 3.99
C ASP A 80 28.92 12.18 4.20
N ARG A 81 28.65 12.87 3.08
CA ARG A 81 28.09 14.22 3.06
C ARG A 81 26.57 14.19 2.98
N LEU A 82 25.94 14.74 3.99
CA LEU A 82 24.50 14.84 4.17
C LEU A 82 24.07 16.31 4.24
N VAL A 83 22.76 16.53 4.11
CA VAL A 83 22.15 17.86 4.21
C VAL A 83 21.27 17.91 5.44
N LEU A 84 21.51 18.90 6.31
CA LEU A 84 20.61 19.24 7.41
C LEU A 84 19.49 20.10 6.87
N ILE A 85 18.27 19.68 7.16
CA ILE A 85 17.06 20.35 6.72
C ILE A 85 16.15 20.64 7.92
N GLY A 86 15.49 21.79 7.85
CA GLY A 86 14.55 22.25 8.86
C GLY A 86 13.18 22.49 8.26
N LEU A 87 12.13 22.16 9.00
CA LEU A 87 10.77 22.49 8.60
C LEU A 87 10.54 24.00 8.83
N ASN A 88 10.41 24.76 7.76
CA ASN A 88 10.06 26.17 7.85
C ASN A 88 8.56 26.33 8.18
N PRO A 89 8.19 26.94 9.31
CA PRO A 89 6.80 27.04 9.75
C PRO A 89 5.93 27.92 8.85
N THR A 90 6.52 28.83 8.08
CA THR A 90 5.79 29.77 7.21
C THR A 90 5.49 29.17 5.84
N SER A 91 6.45 28.45 5.25
CA SER A 91 6.28 27.79 3.93
C SER A 91 5.77 26.35 4.04
N ASN A 92 5.80 25.76 5.25
CA ASN A 92 5.49 24.36 5.52
C ASN A 92 6.25 23.39 4.60
N SER A 93 7.47 23.80 4.19
CA SER A 93 8.43 23.08 3.37
C SER A 93 9.72 22.86 4.17
N TYR A 94 10.50 21.87 3.77
CA TYR A 94 11.86 21.69 4.30
C TYR A 94 12.84 22.56 3.53
N ASP A 95 13.58 23.39 4.25
CA ASP A 95 14.64 24.23 3.72
C ASP A 95 16.01 23.66 4.15
N GLU A 96 17.01 23.78 3.27
CA GLU A 96 18.40 23.40 3.57
C GLU A 96 18.98 24.40 4.59
N LEU A 97 19.29 23.92 5.79
CA LEU A 97 19.86 24.72 6.87
C LEU A 97 21.39 24.69 6.85
N GLY A 98 21.98 23.60 6.35
CA GLY A 98 23.43 23.44 6.29
C GLY A 98 23.86 22.05 5.83
N ARG A 99 25.17 21.87 5.67
CA ARG A 99 25.78 20.60 5.27
C ARG A 99 26.42 19.92 6.46
N VAL A 100 26.29 18.61 6.54
CA VAL A 100 26.76 17.82 7.67
C VAL A 100 27.49 16.60 7.15
N GLN A 101 28.63 16.28 7.75
CA GLN A 101 29.41 15.09 7.45
C GLN A 101 29.31 14.10 8.62
N ILE A 102 29.23 12.80 8.35
CA ILE A 102 29.29 11.79 9.41
C ILE A 102 30.70 11.80 10.01
N ALA A 103 30.81 12.15 11.28
CA ALA A 103 32.07 12.28 12.00
C ALA A 103 32.46 10.98 12.74
N SER A 104 31.47 10.26 13.28
CA SER A 104 31.66 8.93 13.89
C SER A 104 30.41 8.09 13.68
N LEU A 105 30.57 6.77 13.54
CA LEU A 105 29.46 5.82 13.44
C LEU A 105 28.93 5.36 14.79
N GLU A 106 29.70 5.57 15.86
CA GLU A 106 29.38 5.14 17.21
C GLU A 106 29.89 6.20 18.19
N ASP A 107 29.00 6.68 19.06
CA ASP A 107 29.30 7.58 20.17
C ASP A 107 29.47 6.77 21.45
N ASP A 108 30.56 7.02 22.20
CA ASP A 108 30.96 6.21 23.37
C ASP A 108 29.89 6.17 24.50
N GLU A 109 28.96 7.13 24.52
CA GLU A 109 27.88 7.20 25.52
C GLU A 109 26.52 6.66 25.02
N THR A 110 26.25 6.68 23.72
CA THR A 110 24.90 6.44 23.19
C THR A 110 24.80 5.38 22.09
N GLY A 111 25.92 4.99 21.46
CA GLY A 111 25.96 3.98 20.40
C GLY A 111 25.28 4.40 19.08
N PHE A 112 24.94 5.68 18.92
CA PHE A 112 24.36 6.23 17.69
C PHE A 112 25.39 7.03 16.88
N PRO A 113 25.24 7.11 15.55
CA PRO A 113 26.13 7.90 14.70
C PRO A 113 26.02 9.40 14.97
N VAL A 114 27.17 10.06 14.84
CA VAL A 114 27.37 11.48 15.09
C VAL A 114 27.69 12.18 13.77
N ALA A 115 26.94 13.25 13.50
CA ALA A 115 27.08 14.06 12.31
C ALA A 115 27.53 15.48 12.69
N ARG A 116 28.54 16.02 12.00
CA ARG A 116 29.15 17.33 12.26
C ARG A 116 28.96 18.29 11.09
N LEU A 117 28.58 19.54 11.37
CA LEU A 117 28.44 20.61 10.37
C LEU A 117 29.77 20.87 9.62
N GLU A 118 29.71 20.97 8.29
CA GLU A 118 30.87 21.22 7.42
C GLU A 118 31.19 22.72 7.26
N ASP A 119 30.19 23.60 7.45
CA ASP A 119 30.34 25.06 7.37
C ASP A 119 30.57 25.67 8.78
N GLU A 120 31.41 26.73 8.88
CA GLU A 120 31.67 27.50 10.12
C GLU A 120 30.44 28.27 10.66
N THR A 121 29.24 27.98 10.17
CA THR A 121 27.99 28.53 10.66
C THR A 121 27.60 27.82 11.96
N SER A 122 27.81 28.47 13.11
CA SER A 122 27.27 27.99 14.39
C SER A 122 25.74 27.99 14.33
N PHE A 123 25.12 26.83 14.36
CA PHE A 123 23.66 26.73 14.41
C PHE A 123 23.19 26.96 15.85
N ARG A 124 22.90 28.22 16.20
CA ARG A 124 22.32 28.64 17.49
C ARG A 124 20.80 28.70 17.42
N GLY A 125 20.18 27.59 17.02
CA GLY A 125 18.73 27.49 16.88
C GLY A 125 18.10 26.60 17.94
N THR A 126 17.44 27.22 18.94
CA THR A 126 16.52 26.56 19.88
C THR A 126 15.16 26.21 19.22
N GLU A 127 15.12 26.05 17.89
CA GLU A 127 13.89 25.62 17.22
C GLU A 127 13.75 24.10 17.36
N GLU A 128 12.55 23.66 17.76
CA GLU A 128 12.21 22.29 18.15
C GLU A 128 13.02 21.21 17.39
N MET A 129 14.04 20.67 18.06
CA MET A 129 14.94 19.62 17.55
C MET A 129 14.20 18.42 16.94
N ALA A 130 12.94 18.19 17.35
CA ALA A 130 12.03 17.19 16.79
C ALA A 130 11.68 17.40 15.30
N LYS A 131 11.99 18.58 14.72
CA LYS A 131 11.69 18.94 13.32
C LYS A 131 12.92 18.94 12.41
N LEU A 132 14.12 18.72 12.96
CA LEU A 132 15.37 18.65 12.20
C LEU A 132 15.58 17.25 11.66
N ARG A 133 16.00 17.18 10.39
CA ARG A 133 16.29 15.93 9.70
C ARG A 133 17.56 16.01 8.89
N VAL A 134 18.20 14.87 8.70
CA VAL A 134 19.41 14.74 7.88
C VAL A 134 19.10 13.82 6.70
N VAL A 135 19.33 14.31 5.48
CA VAL A 135 18.96 13.61 4.24
C VAL A 135 20.19 13.52 3.32
N PRO A 136 20.41 12.39 2.62
CA PRO A 136 21.40 12.32 1.55
C PRO A 136 21.13 13.34 0.45
N ARG A 137 22.19 14.01 -0.02
CA ARG A 137 22.07 15.11 -1.00
C ARG A 137 21.39 14.67 -2.30
N ASP A 138 21.68 13.45 -2.74
CA ASP A 138 21.09 12.88 -3.96
C ASP A 138 19.60 12.59 -3.76
N SER A 139 19.22 12.09 -2.57
CA SER A 139 17.81 11.87 -2.19
C SER A 139 17.04 13.18 -2.06
N PHE A 140 17.66 14.24 -1.53
CA PHE A 140 17.04 15.57 -1.42
C PHE A 140 16.82 16.21 -2.80
N LYS A 141 17.82 16.17 -3.69
CA LYS A 141 17.66 16.64 -5.07
C LYS A 141 16.67 15.81 -5.86
N ALA A 142 16.65 14.49 -5.66
CA ALA A 142 15.65 13.60 -6.26
C ALA A 142 14.23 13.91 -5.76
N ALA A 143 14.06 14.20 -4.46
CA ALA A 143 12.79 14.59 -3.87
C ALA A 143 12.24 15.89 -4.47
N ILE A 144 13.09 16.91 -4.63
CA ILE A 144 12.71 18.18 -5.27
C ILE A 144 12.34 17.93 -6.74
N LYS A 145 13.19 17.21 -7.48
CA LYS A 145 12.94 16.87 -8.89
C LYS A 145 11.64 16.10 -9.07
N GLN A 146 11.33 15.17 -8.16
CA GLN A 146 10.12 14.36 -8.20
C GLN A 146 8.87 15.18 -7.82
N SER A 147 9.00 16.19 -6.96
CA SER A 147 7.92 17.12 -6.63
C SER A 147 7.53 18.04 -7.80
N GLU A 148 8.46 18.31 -8.71
CA GLU A 148 8.25 19.13 -9.92
C GLU A 148 7.81 18.31 -11.14
N THR A 149 7.73 16.98 -11.03
CA THR A 149 7.29 16.14 -12.15
C THR A 149 5.82 16.38 -12.49
N GLY A 150 5.50 16.33 -13.79
CA GLY A 150 4.13 16.45 -14.28
C GLY A 150 3.20 15.39 -13.67
N ILE A 151 1.93 15.75 -13.52
CA ILE A 151 0.89 14.92 -12.89
C ILE A 151 0.84 13.50 -13.51
N GLY A 152 0.94 13.39 -14.83
CA GLY A 152 0.94 12.09 -15.52
C GLY A 152 2.11 11.20 -15.13
N SER A 153 3.32 11.75 -14.98
CA SER A 153 4.49 10.99 -14.55
C SER A 153 4.36 10.52 -13.09
N ARG A 154 3.77 11.36 -12.23
CA ARG A 154 3.51 11.03 -10.82
C ARG A 154 2.52 9.87 -10.70
N VAL A 155 1.40 9.94 -11.43
CA VAL A 155 0.40 8.86 -11.47
C VAL A 155 1.02 7.59 -12.04
N ALA A 156 1.77 7.68 -13.15
CA ALA A 156 2.40 6.52 -13.78
C ALA A 156 3.46 5.86 -12.87
N SER A 157 4.28 6.65 -12.18
CA SER A 157 5.30 6.13 -11.25
C SER A 157 4.65 5.47 -10.04
N GLY A 158 3.63 6.08 -9.44
CA GLY A 158 2.89 5.48 -8.32
C GLY A 158 2.20 4.18 -8.72
N PHE A 159 1.52 4.17 -9.85
CA PHE A 159 0.89 2.98 -10.41
C PHE A 159 1.92 1.87 -10.72
N GLY A 160 3.04 2.22 -11.36
CA GLY A 160 4.10 1.27 -11.71
C GLY A 160 4.74 0.62 -10.48
N ASN A 161 4.99 1.40 -9.42
CA ASN A 161 5.52 0.87 -8.16
C ASN A 161 4.54 -0.11 -7.50
N ALA A 162 3.24 0.20 -7.48
CA ALA A 162 2.23 -0.72 -6.95
C ALA A 162 2.15 -2.02 -7.78
N CYS A 163 2.19 -1.91 -9.12
CA CYS A 163 2.22 -3.07 -10.01
C CYS A 163 3.48 -3.93 -9.83
N LEU A 164 4.66 -3.33 -9.60
CA LEU A 164 5.89 -4.07 -9.35
C LEU A 164 5.82 -4.88 -8.05
N LYS A 165 5.21 -4.32 -7.00
CA LYS A 165 5.12 -4.96 -5.69
C LYS A 165 4.13 -6.12 -5.65
N ILE A 166 2.94 -5.95 -6.23
CA ILE A 166 1.83 -6.92 -6.08
C ILE A 166 1.48 -7.64 -7.39
N GLY A 167 1.83 -7.08 -8.54
CA GLY A 167 1.34 -7.52 -9.85
C GLY A 167 1.72 -8.95 -10.23
N ILE A 168 2.93 -9.40 -9.87
CA ILE A 168 3.36 -10.79 -10.18
C ILE A 168 2.52 -11.82 -9.44
N ILE A 169 2.18 -11.55 -8.18
CA ILE A 169 1.38 -12.44 -7.33
C ILE A 169 -0.04 -12.54 -7.90
N ILE A 170 -0.64 -11.40 -8.27
CA ILE A 170 -1.97 -11.34 -8.88
C ILE A 170 -1.98 -12.07 -10.23
N ALA A 171 -0.96 -11.89 -11.07
CA ALA A 171 -0.86 -12.56 -12.36
C ALA A 171 -0.78 -14.09 -12.22
N MET A 172 0.07 -14.59 -11.32
CA MET A 172 0.17 -16.02 -11.03
C MET A 172 -1.15 -16.59 -10.50
N ALA A 173 -1.80 -15.89 -9.56
CA ALA A 173 -3.12 -16.29 -9.05
C ALA A 173 -4.15 -16.40 -10.18
N GLY A 174 -4.19 -15.41 -11.09
CA GLY A 174 -5.09 -15.43 -12.25
C GLY A 174 -4.84 -16.61 -13.19
N ILE A 175 -3.57 -16.95 -13.47
CA ILE A 175 -3.23 -18.10 -14.32
C ILE A 175 -3.66 -19.41 -13.67
N ILE A 176 -3.32 -19.62 -12.39
CA ILE A 176 -3.71 -20.82 -11.65
C ILE A 176 -5.23 -20.95 -11.58
N GLY A 177 -5.92 -19.86 -11.27
CA GLY A 177 -7.38 -19.81 -11.22
C GLY A 177 -8.01 -20.16 -12.57
N LYS A 178 -7.47 -19.63 -13.68
CA LYS A 178 -7.97 -19.95 -15.03
C LYS A 178 -7.74 -21.41 -15.41
N CYS A 179 -6.57 -21.97 -15.12
CA CYS A 179 -6.29 -23.39 -15.31
C CYS A 179 -7.22 -24.30 -14.49
N LEU A 180 -7.54 -23.91 -13.25
CA LEU A 180 -8.46 -24.65 -12.37
C LEU A 180 -9.89 -24.70 -12.96
N LEU A 181 -10.32 -23.60 -13.56
CA LEU A 181 -11.62 -23.49 -14.22
C LEU A 181 -11.67 -24.31 -15.51
N ASP A 182 -10.66 -24.14 -16.38
CA ASP A 182 -10.63 -24.76 -17.70
C ASP A 182 -10.41 -26.27 -17.63
N SER A 183 -9.71 -26.75 -16.60
CA SER A 183 -9.54 -28.19 -16.35
C SER A 183 -10.80 -28.87 -15.79
N GLY A 184 -11.83 -28.11 -15.41
CA GLY A 184 -13.01 -28.63 -14.71
C GLY A 184 -12.74 -29.07 -13.27
N ALA A 185 -11.52 -28.84 -12.74
CA ALA A 185 -11.17 -29.14 -11.35
C ALA A 185 -12.08 -28.40 -10.36
N ALA A 186 -12.45 -27.16 -10.68
CA ALA A 186 -13.37 -26.38 -9.86
C ALA A 186 -14.76 -27.05 -9.72
N ASP A 187 -15.35 -27.56 -10.80
CA ASP A 187 -16.63 -28.30 -10.75
C ASP A 187 -16.47 -29.59 -9.92
N ARG A 188 -15.36 -30.32 -10.13
CA ARG A 188 -15.07 -31.53 -9.35
C ARG A 188 -14.96 -31.25 -7.85
N ILE A 189 -14.35 -30.14 -7.45
CA ILE A 189 -14.25 -29.71 -6.05
C ILE A 189 -15.66 -29.49 -5.48
N VAL A 190 -16.50 -28.70 -6.13
CA VAL A 190 -17.87 -28.43 -5.64
C VAL A 190 -18.67 -29.71 -5.46
N ARG A 191 -18.63 -30.62 -6.46
CA ARG A 191 -19.35 -31.90 -6.39
C ARG A 191 -18.79 -32.83 -5.31
N SER A 192 -17.46 -32.87 -5.15
CA SER A 192 -16.81 -33.69 -4.12
C SER A 192 -17.21 -33.22 -2.72
N THR A 193 -17.21 -31.90 -2.49
CA THR A 193 -17.65 -31.31 -1.22
C THR A 193 -19.13 -31.59 -0.96
N LEU A 194 -19.99 -31.47 -1.97
CA LEU A 194 -21.41 -31.82 -1.86
C LEU A 194 -21.62 -33.31 -1.50
N ASN A 195 -20.84 -34.21 -2.09
CA ASN A 195 -20.91 -35.64 -1.79
C ASN A 195 -20.42 -35.95 -0.36
N MET A 196 -19.44 -35.19 0.14
CA MET A 196 -18.87 -35.37 1.47
C MET A 196 -19.83 -34.90 2.59
N PHE A 197 -20.40 -33.70 2.44
CA PHE A 197 -21.36 -33.16 3.42
C PHE A 197 -22.79 -33.70 3.24
N GLY A 198 -23.08 -34.27 2.07
CA GLY A 198 -24.39 -34.77 1.69
C GLY A 198 -25.38 -33.67 1.30
N GLU A 199 -26.45 -34.06 0.60
CA GLU A 199 -27.50 -33.13 0.13
C GLU A 199 -28.22 -32.41 1.28
N GLY A 200 -28.21 -33.02 2.47
CA GLY A 200 -28.77 -32.45 3.69
C GLY A 200 -28.07 -31.15 4.16
N ALA A 201 -26.78 -31.02 3.90
CA ALA A 201 -25.95 -29.87 4.26
C ALA A 201 -25.36 -29.14 3.05
N ALA A 202 -26.06 -29.20 1.90
CA ALA A 202 -25.67 -28.54 0.67
C ALA A 202 -25.30 -27.04 0.79
N PRO A 203 -25.97 -26.20 1.61
CA PRO A 203 -25.55 -24.81 1.81
C PRO A 203 -24.14 -24.69 2.41
N VAL A 204 -23.80 -25.56 3.36
CA VAL A 204 -22.46 -25.58 3.98
C VAL A 204 -21.41 -26.03 2.97
N ALA A 205 -21.74 -27.02 2.14
CA ALA A 205 -20.87 -27.47 1.07
C ALA A 205 -20.59 -26.36 0.03
N PHE A 206 -21.60 -25.56 -0.31
CA PHE A 206 -21.44 -24.41 -1.20
C PHE A 206 -20.62 -23.28 -0.55
N ALA A 207 -20.82 -22.99 0.74
CA ALA A 207 -19.99 -22.02 1.46
C ALA A 207 -18.51 -22.47 1.49
N ALA A 208 -18.24 -23.71 1.88
CA ALA A 208 -16.89 -24.25 1.95
C ALA A 208 -16.21 -24.30 0.57
N SER A 209 -16.94 -24.74 -0.46
CA SER A 209 -16.40 -24.76 -1.82
C SER A 209 -16.17 -23.36 -2.37
N GLY A 210 -17.07 -22.41 -2.07
CA GLY A 210 -16.92 -21.02 -2.47
C GLY A 210 -15.72 -20.36 -1.82
N PHE A 211 -15.46 -20.67 -0.55
CA PHE A 211 -14.25 -20.23 0.15
C PHE A 211 -13.00 -20.84 -0.48
N LEU A 212 -12.97 -22.16 -0.65
CA LEU A 212 -11.78 -22.85 -1.17
C LEU A 212 -11.44 -22.46 -2.61
N LEU A 213 -12.46 -22.30 -3.46
CA LEU A 213 -12.27 -21.85 -4.84
C LEU A 213 -11.98 -20.34 -4.92
N GLY A 214 -12.50 -19.55 -3.98
CA GLY A 214 -12.29 -18.10 -3.92
C GLY A 214 -10.85 -17.68 -3.64
N VAL A 215 -10.01 -18.58 -3.12
CA VAL A 215 -8.59 -18.30 -2.87
C VAL A 215 -7.80 -18.15 -4.18
N PRO A 216 -7.79 -19.15 -5.10
CA PRO A 216 -7.12 -19.01 -6.40
C PRO A 216 -7.97 -18.32 -7.48
N VAL A 217 -9.30 -18.35 -7.36
CA VAL A 217 -10.21 -17.85 -8.40
C VAL A 217 -10.94 -16.62 -7.89
N PHE A 218 -10.98 -15.55 -8.70
CA PHE A 218 -11.70 -14.33 -8.37
C PHE A 218 -13.19 -14.57 -8.07
N PHE A 219 -13.74 -13.78 -7.16
CA PHE A 219 -15.13 -13.85 -6.70
C PHE A 219 -16.13 -13.99 -7.86
N ASP A 220 -16.02 -13.14 -8.88
CA ASP A 220 -16.96 -13.12 -10.00
C ASP A 220 -17.00 -14.47 -10.73
N THR A 221 -15.83 -15.07 -10.95
CA THR A 221 -15.74 -16.32 -11.70
C THR A 221 -16.22 -17.52 -10.88
N VAL A 222 -15.91 -17.56 -9.58
CA VAL A 222 -16.46 -18.55 -8.66
C VAL A 222 -17.98 -18.44 -8.60
N PHE A 223 -18.51 -17.21 -8.49
CA PHE A 223 -19.95 -16.96 -8.45
C PHE A 223 -20.65 -17.48 -9.72
N PHE A 224 -20.16 -17.11 -10.91
CA PHE A 224 -20.75 -17.59 -12.17
C PHE A 224 -20.64 -19.10 -12.37
N LEU A 225 -19.57 -19.74 -11.87
CA LEU A 225 -19.42 -21.19 -11.93
C LEU A 225 -20.39 -21.92 -10.98
N MET A 226 -20.60 -21.40 -9.78
CA MET A 226 -21.38 -22.09 -8.74
C MET A 226 -22.90 -21.85 -8.87
N ILE A 227 -23.34 -20.71 -9.43
CA ILE A 227 -24.75 -20.42 -9.72
C ILE A 227 -25.47 -21.57 -10.47
N PRO A 228 -24.96 -22.07 -11.62
CA PRO A 228 -25.63 -23.16 -12.34
C PRO A 228 -25.66 -24.46 -11.54
N LEU A 229 -24.63 -24.74 -10.72
CA LEU A 229 -24.59 -25.91 -9.84
C LEU A 229 -25.63 -25.82 -8.72
N GLY A 230 -25.76 -24.65 -8.08
CA GLY A 230 -26.80 -24.36 -7.10
C GLY A 230 -28.20 -24.51 -7.69
N LYS A 231 -28.39 -24.05 -8.93
CA LYS A 231 -29.66 -24.19 -9.66
C LYS A 231 -29.96 -25.66 -9.97
N ALA A 232 -28.97 -26.42 -10.44
CA ALA A 232 -29.12 -27.86 -10.72
C ALA A 232 -29.49 -28.65 -9.46
N LEU A 233 -28.85 -28.34 -8.33
CA LEU A 233 -29.17 -28.98 -7.05
C LEU A 233 -30.54 -28.57 -6.52
N HIS A 234 -30.95 -27.31 -6.69
CA HIS A 234 -32.30 -26.85 -6.36
C HIS A 234 -33.37 -27.65 -7.12
N VAL A 235 -33.21 -27.83 -8.43
CA VAL A 235 -34.18 -28.57 -9.25
C VAL A 235 -34.34 -30.02 -8.78
N ARG A 236 -33.25 -30.65 -8.31
CA ARG A 236 -33.28 -32.02 -7.79
C ARG A 236 -33.84 -32.14 -6.37
N THR A 237 -33.35 -31.30 -5.46
CA THR A 237 -33.66 -31.39 -4.02
C THR A 237 -34.92 -30.61 -3.62
N LYS A 238 -35.39 -29.69 -4.47
CA LYS A 238 -36.45 -28.69 -4.22
C LYS A 238 -36.25 -27.83 -2.97
N ARG A 239 -35.03 -27.75 -2.43
CA ARG A 239 -34.67 -26.90 -1.27
C ARG A 239 -34.46 -25.44 -1.67
N SER A 240 -34.32 -24.52 -0.72
CA SER A 240 -34.19 -23.08 -1.03
C SER A 240 -32.99 -22.75 -1.94
N TYR A 241 -33.25 -22.33 -3.18
CA TYR A 241 -32.23 -21.82 -4.10
C TYR A 241 -31.54 -20.56 -3.56
N LEU A 242 -32.32 -19.68 -2.92
CA LEU A 242 -31.81 -18.44 -2.34
C LEU A 242 -30.77 -18.71 -1.25
N LEU A 243 -30.99 -19.75 -0.44
CA LEU A 243 -30.03 -20.16 0.57
C LEU A 243 -28.70 -20.60 -0.06
N TYR A 244 -28.73 -21.34 -1.17
CA TYR A 244 -27.52 -21.74 -1.89
C TYR A 244 -26.76 -20.54 -2.43
N VAL A 245 -27.44 -19.60 -3.09
CA VAL A 245 -26.81 -18.37 -3.61
C VAL A 245 -26.18 -17.58 -2.47
N LEU A 246 -26.89 -17.40 -1.35
CA LEU A 246 -26.36 -16.67 -0.19
C LEU A 246 -25.10 -17.32 0.38
N THR A 247 -25.08 -18.66 0.49
CA THR A 247 -23.90 -19.39 0.97
C THR A 247 -22.72 -19.35 0.01
N ILE A 248 -22.96 -19.38 -1.31
CA ILE A 248 -21.92 -19.20 -2.33
C ILE A 248 -21.28 -17.83 -2.16
N VAL A 249 -22.10 -16.78 -2.10
CA VAL A 249 -21.62 -15.39 -1.93
C VAL A 249 -20.86 -15.25 -0.62
N CYS A 250 -21.40 -15.79 0.48
CA CYS A 250 -20.76 -15.76 1.79
C CYS A 250 -19.35 -16.41 1.76
N GLY A 251 -19.23 -17.63 1.25
CA GLY A 251 -17.93 -18.32 1.16
C GLY A 251 -16.94 -17.60 0.25
N ALA A 252 -17.38 -17.18 -0.94
CA ALA A 252 -16.52 -16.52 -1.90
C ALA A 252 -16.08 -15.11 -1.43
N THR A 253 -16.96 -14.35 -0.76
CA THR A 253 -16.60 -13.03 -0.18
C THR A 253 -15.64 -13.16 0.99
N MET A 254 -15.80 -14.18 1.85
CA MET A 254 -14.85 -14.46 2.92
C MET A 254 -13.44 -14.69 2.37
N ALA A 255 -13.29 -15.54 1.34
CA ALA A 255 -12.00 -15.75 0.69
C ALA A 255 -11.47 -14.45 0.06
N HIS A 256 -12.35 -13.69 -0.60
CA HIS A 256 -11.96 -12.45 -1.28
C HIS A 256 -11.46 -11.35 -0.34
N SER A 257 -11.94 -11.31 0.91
CA SER A 257 -11.59 -10.28 1.88
C SER A 257 -10.52 -10.70 2.88
N LEU A 258 -10.32 -12.01 3.10
CA LEU A 258 -9.47 -12.51 4.19
C LEU A 258 -8.20 -13.19 3.71
N VAL A 259 -8.14 -13.67 2.46
CA VAL A 259 -7.05 -14.55 2.02
C VAL A 259 -6.19 -13.85 0.95
N PRO A 260 -4.86 -13.69 1.16
CA PRO A 260 -3.94 -13.31 0.08
C PRO A 260 -3.94 -14.44 -0.97
N PRO A 261 -4.03 -14.16 -2.27
CA PRO A 261 -3.37 -13.07 -2.99
C PRO A 261 -4.30 -11.94 -3.47
N THR A 262 -5.45 -11.77 -2.85
CA THR A 262 -6.40 -10.75 -3.31
C THR A 262 -5.87 -9.32 -3.09
N PRO A 263 -6.16 -8.37 -4.00
CA PRO A 263 -5.53 -7.05 -3.96
C PRO A 263 -5.78 -6.28 -2.65
N GLY A 264 -6.94 -6.47 -2.02
CA GLY A 264 -7.30 -5.79 -0.77
C GLY A 264 -6.37 -6.17 0.39
N PRO A 265 -6.36 -7.45 0.82
CA PRO A 265 -5.43 -7.95 1.84
C PRO A 265 -3.95 -7.67 1.51
N LEU A 266 -3.54 -7.81 0.25
CA LEU A 266 -2.17 -7.51 -0.17
C LEU A 266 -1.80 -6.02 -0.03
N ALA A 267 -2.71 -5.11 -0.37
CA ALA A 267 -2.47 -3.68 -0.20
C ALA A 267 -2.40 -3.27 1.27
N VAL A 268 -3.24 -3.86 2.12
CA VAL A 268 -3.25 -3.58 3.57
C VAL A 268 -1.98 -4.11 4.25
N SER A 269 -1.54 -5.33 3.91
CA SER A 269 -0.31 -5.88 4.48
C SER A 269 0.93 -5.09 4.05
N GLU A 270 0.94 -4.60 2.81
CA GLU A 270 2.00 -3.72 2.31
C GLU A 270 2.08 -2.42 3.11
N GLU A 271 0.95 -1.72 3.28
CA GLU A 271 0.92 -0.43 3.98
C GLU A 271 1.29 -0.57 5.47
N LEU A 272 0.91 -1.70 6.09
CA LEU A 272 1.27 -2.00 7.47
C LEU A 272 2.69 -2.56 7.62
N GLY A 273 3.41 -2.82 6.52
CA GLY A 273 4.75 -3.41 6.55
C GLY A 273 4.78 -4.84 7.10
N ILE A 274 3.65 -5.56 7.06
CA ILE A 274 3.53 -6.92 7.57
C ILE A 274 4.02 -7.89 6.49
N ASN A 275 4.93 -8.78 6.86
CA ASN A 275 5.42 -9.79 5.94
C ASN A 275 4.30 -10.76 5.56
N LEU A 276 4.04 -10.92 4.26
CA LEU A 276 3.01 -11.83 3.74
C LEU A 276 3.18 -13.28 4.21
N GLY A 277 4.42 -13.71 4.52
CA GLY A 277 4.68 -15.06 5.03
C GLY A 277 4.31 -15.28 6.51
N LEU A 278 4.00 -14.21 7.25
CA LEU A 278 3.56 -14.26 8.66
C LEU A 278 2.05 -14.09 8.82
N MET A 279 1.33 -13.88 7.72
CA MET A 279 -0.11 -13.56 7.68
C MET A 279 -0.99 -14.79 7.47
#